data_AF-A0A8X7C047-F1
#
_entry.id   AF-A0A8X7C047-F1
#
_cell.length_a   1.000
_cell.length_b   1.000
_cell.length_c   1.000
_cell.angle_alpha   90.00
_cell.angle_beta   90.00
_cell.angle_gamma   90.00
#
_symmetry.space_group_name_H-M   'P 1'
#
loop_
_entity.id
_entity.type
_entity.pdbx_description
1 polymer ?
#
loop_
_entity_poly.entity_id
_entity_poly.type
_entity_poly.pdbx_seq_one_letter_code
_entity_poly.pdbx_strand_id
1 'polypeptide(L)'
;MGTAHRQTAKLEEETTKYFNETLCINAEGRCEVALPWVADNFSLPENRKLAEKGLMSTKRKLMASGKLEAYREVFDNWLNLGIIEKIPQGEIGGVHYLLHKSRQHYEHKACI
;
A
#
# COMPACT_ATOMS: atom_id res chain seq x y z
N MET A 1 -1.92 -40.55 8.11
CA MET A 1 -1.60 -39.15 8.44
C MET A 1 -0.28 -38.76 7.77
N GLY A 2 -0.27 -38.33 6.50
CA GLY A 2 1.00 -38.05 5.79
C GLY A 2 0.90 -37.23 4.50
N THR A 3 -0.28 -36.70 4.18
CA THR A 3 -0.53 -36.00 2.89
C THR A 3 -0.29 -34.49 2.98
N ALA A 4 -0.59 -33.86 4.13
CA ALA A 4 -0.47 -32.41 4.31
C ALA A 4 0.99 -31.90 4.29
N HIS A 5 1.91 -32.61 4.96
CA HIS A 5 3.33 -32.20 5.04
C HIS A 5 4.06 -32.25 3.68
N ARG A 6 3.65 -33.18 2.81
CA ARG A 6 4.18 -33.28 1.44
C ARG A 6 3.63 -32.18 0.53
N GLN A 7 2.41 -31.71 0.77
CA GLN A 7 1.79 -30.63 0.01
C GLN A 7 2.39 -29.26 0.37
N THR A 8 2.71 -29.02 1.64
CA THR A 8 3.38 -27.77 2.07
C THR A 8 4.81 -27.67 1.55
N ALA A 9 5.60 -28.75 1.61
CA ALA A 9 6.97 -28.74 1.10
C ALA A 9 7.05 -28.47 -0.41
N LYS A 10 6.10 -29.02 -1.18
CA LYS A 10 6.02 -28.79 -2.63
C LYS A 10 5.65 -27.34 -2.97
N LEU A 11 4.73 -26.75 -2.21
CA LEU A 11 4.33 -25.36 -2.36
C LEU A 11 5.48 -24.38 -2.01
N GLU A 12 6.25 -24.69 -0.97
CA GLU A 12 7.44 -23.91 -0.57
C GLU A 12 8.52 -23.94 -1.66
N GLU A 13 8.77 -25.12 -2.25
CA GLU A 13 9.72 -25.29 -3.36
C GLU A 13 9.28 -24.52 -4.60
N GLU A 14 8.01 -24.62 -4.99
CA GLU A 14 7.43 -23.89 -6.13
C GLU A 14 7.47 -22.37 -5.89
N THR A 15 7.18 -21.90 -4.67
CA THR A 15 7.24 -20.47 -4.30
C THR A 15 8.66 -19.93 -4.34
N THR A 16 9.61 -20.69 -3.81
CA THR A 16 11.03 -20.30 -3.80
C THR A 16 11.59 -20.24 -5.22
N LYS A 17 11.22 -21.20 -6.06
CA LYS A 17 11.58 -21.22 -7.47
C LYS A 17 11.04 -19.98 -8.20
N TYR A 18 9.75 -19.67 -8.05
CA TYR A 18 9.12 -18.52 -8.68
C TYR A 18 9.72 -17.18 -8.22
N PHE A 19 10.02 -17.06 -6.92
CA PHE A 19 10.71 -15.88 -6.38
C PHE A 19 12.07 -15.66 -7.07
N ASN A 20 12.89 -16.70 -7.17
CA ASN A 20 14.21 -16.59 -7.78
C ASN A 20 14.14 -16.30 -9.29
N GLU A 21 13.16 -16.88 -10.00
CA GLU A 21 12.97 -16.66 -11.44
C GLU A 21 12.53 -15.24 -11.77
N THR A 22 11.83 -14.57 -10.86
CA THR A 22 11.24 -13.24 -11.10
C THR A 22 12.04 -12.12 -10.46
N LEU A 23 13.09 -12.44 -9.69
CA LEU A 23 13.98 -11.47 -9.09
C LEU A 23 14.88 -10.81 -10.15
N CYS A 24 14.77 -9.49 -10.30
CA CYS A 24 15.63 -8.70 -11.17
C CYS A 24 16.04 -7.38 -10.52
N ILE A 25 17.08 -6.74 -11.07
CA ILE A 25 17.47 -5.38 -10.71
C ILE A 25 17.04 -4.46 -11.85
N ASN A 26 16.24 -3.44 -11.56
CA ASN A 26 15.78 -2.50 -12.57
C ASN A 26 16.87 -1.47 -12.95
N ALA A 27 16.58 -0.61 -13.93
CA ALA A 27 17.52 0.40 -14.42
C ALA A 27 17.95 1.44 -13.35
N GLU A 28 17.19 1.56 -12.26
CA GLU A 28 17.49 2.42 -11.12
C GLU A 28 18.28 1.70 -10.02
N GLY A 29 18.63 0.42 -10.21
CA GLY A 29 19.34 -0.37 -9.21
C GLY A 29 18.46 -0.93 -8.10
N ARG A 30 17.13 -0.95 -8.25
CA ARG A 30 16.18 -1.51 -7.26
C ARG A 30 15.89 -2.98 -7.55
N CYS A 31 15.79 -3.79 -6.50
CA CYS A 31 15.31 -5.17 -6.61
C CYS A 31 13.81 -5.20 -6.88
N GLU A 32 13.41 -5.88 -7.96
CA GLU A 32 12.03 -6.18 -8.30
C GLU A 32 11.83 -7.70 -8.30
N VAL A 33 10.67 -8.16 -7.84
CA VAL A 33 10.30 -9.59 -7.83
C VAL A 33 8.80 -9.71 -8.02
N ALA A 34 8.34 -10.76 -8.72
CA ALA A 34 6.91 -10.97 -8.89
C ALA A 34 6.29 -11.53 -7.61
N LEU A 35 5.07 -11.09 -7.30
CA LEU A 35 4.35 -11.54 -6.12
C LEU A 35 3.72 -12.93 -6.40
N PRO A 36 4.11 -13.99 -5.66
CA PRO A 36 3.69 -15.36 -5.97
C PRO A 36 2.19 -15.63 -5.80
N TRP A 37 1.44 -14.74 -5.14
CA TRP A 37 -0.01 -14.86 -4.94
C TRP A 37 -0.86 -14.00 -5.89
N VAL A 38 -0.24 -13.24 -6.79
CA VAL A 38 -0.97 -12.42 -7.77
C VAL A 38 -1.19 -13.25 -9.03
N ALA A 39 -2.10 -14.22 -8.96
CA ALA A 39 -2.63 -14.86 -10.15
C ALA A 39 -3.52 -13.86 -10.89
N ASP A 40 -3.25 -13.64 -12.18
CA ASP A 40 -3.98 -12.83 -13.16
C ASP A 40 -4.85 -11.67 -12.61
N ASN A 41 -4.33 -10.46 -12.78
CA ASN A 41 -5.09 -9.22 -13.03
C ASN A 41 -6.51 -9.14 -12.45
N PHE A 42 -6.65 -9.24 -11.14
CA PHE A 42 -7.83 -8.67 -10.49
C PHE A 42 -7.74 -7.15 -10.60
N SER A 43 -8.60 -6.55 -11.42
CA SER A 43 -8.75 -5.10 -11.43
C SER A 43 -9.19 -4.65 -10.05
N LEU A 44 -8.30 -4.00 -9.30
CA LEU A 44 -8.63 -3.45 -7.99
C LEU A 44 -9.82 -2.48 -8.14
N PRO A 45 -10.82 -2.54 -7.25
CA PRO A 45 -11.96 -1.63 -7.33
C PRO A 45 -11.48 -0.20 -7.08
N GLU A 46 -12.02 0.81 -7.77
CA GLU A 46 -11.54 2.18 -7.61
C GLU A 46 -11.65 2.69 -6.16
N ASN A 47 -12.71 2.36 -5.41
CA ASN A 47 -12.93 2.78 -4.01
C ASN A 47 -12.94 4.30 -3.72
N ARG A 48 -12.92 5.15 -4.74
CA ARG A 48 -12.85 6.62 -4.61
C ARG A 48 -13.89 7.22 -3.66
N LYS A 49 -15.18 6.91 -3.85
CA LYS A 49 -16.27 7.46 -3.01
C LYS A 49 -16.08 7.14 -1.53
N LEU A 50 -15.60 5.93 -1.23
CA LEU A 50 -15.35 5.50 0.15
C LEU A 50 -14.16 6.25 0.74
N ALA A 51 -13.08 6.36 0.00
CA ALA A 51 -11.88 7.09 0.39
C ALA A 51 -12.17 8.58 0.64
N GLU A 52 -12.92 9.24 -0.25
CA GLU A 52 -13.34 10.64 -0.10
C GLU A 52 -14.19 10.85 1.16
N LYS A 53 -15.17 9.97 1.42
CA LYS A 53 -16.00 10.03 2.63
C LYS A 53 -15.16 9.88 3.91
N GLY A 54 -14.17 8.97 3.88
CA GLY A 54 -13.22 8.78 4.96
C GLY A 54 -12.36 10.01 5.21
N LEU A 55 -11.79 10.57 4.14
CA LEU A 55 -10.97 11.78 4.18
C LEU A 55 -11.73 12.94 4.80
N MET A 56 -12.97 13.19 4.37
CA MET A 56 -13.80 14.25 4.94
C MET A 56 -14.09 14.03 6.42
N SER A 57 -14.33 12.78 6.83
CA SER A 57 -14.54 12.44 8.23
C SER A 57 -13.28 12.68 9.08
N THR A 58 -12.12 12.24 8.59
CA THR A 58 -10.82 12.46 9.25
C THR A 58 -10.48 13.93 9.32
N LYS A 59 -10.66 14.69 8.24
CA LYS A 59 -10.43 16.14 8.22
C LYS A 59 -11.23 16.86 9.31
N ARG A 60 -12.53 16.54 9.45
CA ARG A 60 -13.36 17.09 10.54
C ARG A 60 -12.82 16.76 11.93
N LYS A 61 -12.38 15.51 12.15
CA LYS A 61 -11.80 15.10 13.44
C LYS A 61 -10.48 15.81 13.74
N LEU A 62 -9.63 16.02 12.72
CA LEU A 62 -8.36 16.74 12.86
C LEU A 62 -8.59 18.23 13.15
N MET A 63 -9.58 18.84 12.48
CA MET A 63 -10.01 20.21 12.78
C MET A 63 -10.51 20.34 14.22
N ALA A 64 -11.42 19.45 14.65
CA ALA A 64 -11.98 19.47 16.00
C ALA A 64 -10.92 19.24 17.09
N SER A 65 -9.82 18.54 16.78
CA SER A 65 -8.71 18.31 17.72
C SER A 65 -7.56 19.32 17.59
N GLY A 66 -7.66 20.30 16.69
CA GLY A 66 -6.60 21.29 16.45
C GLY A 66 -5.32 20.72 15.82
N LYS A 67 -5.37 19.50 15.27
CA LYS A 67 -4.20 18.76 14.76
C LYS A 67 -4.02 18.83 13.25
N LEU A 68 -4.82 19.64 12.55
CA LEU A 68 -4.82 19.67 11.08
C LEU A 68 -3.46 20.09 10.49
N GLU A 69 -2.81 21.11 11.06
CA GLU A 69 -1.54 21.61 10.52
C GLU A 69 -0.37 20.67 10.81
N ALA A 70 -0.28 20.13 12.03
CA ALA A 70 0.69 19.07 12.34
C ALA A 70 0.49 17.84 11.44
N TYR A 71 -0.75 17.54 11.07
CA TYR A 71 -1.05 16.47 10.13
C TYR A 71 -0.58 16.79 8.71
N ARG A 72 -0.75 18.03 8.25
CA ARG A 72 -0.27 18.51 6.95
C ARG A 72 1.25 18.41 6.85
N GLU A 73 1.96 18.82 7.89
CA GLU A 73 3.44 18.81 7.92
C GLU A 73 4.01 17.40 7.69
N VAL A 74 3.34 16.36 8.19
CA VAL A 74 3.73 14.96 7.92
C VAL A 74 3.63 14.62 6.43
N PHE A 75 2.56 15.05 5.76
CA PHE A 75 2.41 14.84 4.31
C PHE A 75 3.45 15.62 3.51
N ASP A 76 3.73 16.86 3.89
CA ASP A 76 4.74 17.68 3.23
C ASP A 76 6.14 17.06 3.39
N ASN A 77 6.46 16.53 4.57
CA ASN A 77 7.70 15.81 4.80
C ASN A 77 7.80 14.53 3.94
N TRP A 78 6.73 13.73 3.87
CA TRP A 78 6.71 12.54 3.02
C TRP A 78 6.83 12.87 1.54
N LEU A 79 6.23 13.97 1.09
CA LEU A 79 6.38 14.46 -0.27
C LEU A 79 7.84 14.88 -0.54
N ASN A 80 8.47 15.60 0.39
CA ASN A 80 9.87 16.01 0.28
C ASN A 80 10.85 14.82 0.30
N LEU A 81 10.53 13.78 1.07
CA LEU A 81 11.30 12.54 1.12
C LEU A 81 11.02 11.60 -0.08
N GLY A 82 10.07 11.93 -0.95
CA GLY A 82 9.67 11.09 -2.08
C GLY A 82 8.98 9.79 -1.66
N ILE A 83 8.39 9.74 -0.46
CA ILE A 83 7.60 8.60 0.03
C ILE A 83 6.22 8.60 -0.62
N ILE A 84 5.67 9.78 -0.89
CA ILE A 84 4.41 9.97 -1.61
C ILE A 84 4.61 10.95 -2.77
N GLU A 85 3.75 10.84 -3.78
CA GLU A 85 3.75 11.72 -4.95
C GLU A 85 2.35 12.30 -5.21
N LYS A 86 2.31 13.39 -5.97
CA LYS A 86 1.04 13.96 -6.44
C LYS A 86 0.60 13.22 -7.69
N ILE A 87 -0.64 12.75 -7.70
CA ILE A 87 -1.22 12.10 -8.88
C ILE A 87 -1.32 13.13 -10.03
N PRO A 88 -0.81 12.82 -11.23
CA PRO A 88 -0.92 13.68 -12.41
C PRO A 88 -2.37 14.01 -12.75
N GLN A 89 -2.60 15.23 -13.22
CA GLN A 89 -3.93 15.68 -13.58
C GLN A 89 -4.38 14.99 -14.89
N GLY A 90 -5.36 14.09 -14.79
CA GLY A 90 -5.91 13.37 -15.95
C GLY A 90 -5.72 11.85 -15.94
N GLU A 91 -5.04 11.28 -14.95
CA GLU A 91 -5.00 9.83 -14.77
C GLU A 91 -6.32 9.32 -14.19
N ILE A 92 -7.13 8.70 -15.06
CA ILE A 92 -8.44 8.15 -14.71
C ILE A 92 -8.47 6.71 -15.24
N GLY A 93 -7.96 5.76 -14.45
CA GLY A 93 -7.98 4.33 -14.78
C GLY A 93 -6.90 3.56 -14.05
N GLY A 94 -7.21 2.33 -13.60
CA GLY A 94 -6.24 1.48 -12.89
C GLY A 94 -5.85 1.96 -11.49
N VAL A 95 -6.51 3.00 -10.95
CA VAL A 95 -6.20 3.57 -9.64
C VAL A 95 -7.11 2.99 -8.56
N HIS A 96 -6.51 2.56 -7.45
CA HIS A 96 -7.21 2.12 -6.25
C HIS A 96 -7.05 3.14 -5.14
N TYR A 97 -8.15 3.74 -4.68
CA TYR A 97 -8.15 4.73 -3.61
C TYR A 97 -8.24 4.07 -2.25
N LEU A 98 -7.22 4.27 -1.42
CA LEU A 98 -7.19 3.75 -0.06
C LEU A 98 -7.98 4.63 0.91
N LEU A 99 -8.69 3.99 1.82
CA LEU A 99 -9.44 4.68 2.86
C LEU A 99 -8.49 5.30 3.87
N HIS A 100 -8.43 6.62 3.89
CA HIS A 100 -7.60 7.35 4.83
C HIS A 100 -8.07 7.20 6.29
N LYS A 101 -7.14 6.91 7.21
CA LYS A 101 -7.40 6.76 8.65
C LYS A 101 -6.35 7.51 9.46
N SER A 102 -6.74 8.60 10.10
CA SER A 102 -5.93 9.22 11.16
C SER A 102 -6.05 8.38 12.45
N ARG A 103 -4.98 7.70 12.88
CA ARG A 103 -4.92 7.17 14.25
C ARG A 103 -4.65 8.34 15.20
N GLN A 104 -5.52 8.52 16.19
CA GLN A 104 -5.42 9.59 17.18
C GLN A 104 -4.58 9.22 18.40
N HIS A 105 -4.20 7.94 18.52
CA HIS A 105 -3.36 7.42 19.60
C HIS A 105 -1.93 7.29 19.08
N TYR A 106 -1.07 8.24 19.46
CA TYR A 106 0.37 8.13 19.27
C TYR A 106 0.96 7.54 20.56
N GLU A 107 0.94 6.22 20.66
CA GLU A 107 1.99 5.49 21.36
C GLU A 107 2.38 4.34 20.45
N HIS A 108 3.61 4.44 19.93
CA HIS A 108 4.32 3.40 19.18
C HIS A 108 3.78 3.09 17.77
N LYS A 109 4.45 3.74 16.81
CA LYS A 109 4.67 3.33 15.40
C LYS A 109 3.42 2.95 14.59
N ALA A 110 3.07 3.80 13.63
CA ALA A 110 2.23 3.42 12.50
C ALA A 110 3.04 3.54 11.21
N CYS A 111 3.30 2.39 10.58
CA CYS A 111 3.54 2.29 9.14
C CYS A 111 2.21 2.45 8.40
N ILE A 112 2.28 3.03 7.20
CA ILE A 112 1.30 2.80 6.12
C ILE A 112 1.58 1.41 5.54
#